data_AF-A0A9E2A1B3-F1
#
_entry.id   AF-A0A9E2A1B3-F1
#
_cell.length_a   1.000
_cell.length_b   1.000
_cell.length_c   1.000
_cell.angle_alpha   90.00
_cell.angle_beta   90.00
_cell.angle_gamma   90.00
#
_symmetry.space_group_name_H-M   'P 1'
#
loop_
_entity.id
_entity.type
_entity.pdbx_description
1 polymer ?
#
loop_
_entity_poly.entity_id
_entity_poly.type
_entity_poly.pdbx_seq_one_letter_code
_entity_poly.pdbx_strand_id
1 'polypeptide(L)'
;MSTLGRPLLGPLFRVCLVLALSAALPLFADESPERLAGLLEQERMTVVITDSGLGGLSVVADAAEKLRRHGGFREVDLVFVNALFTNRGGYNGLPDRDEKRAVLNSALQAMEDRFDPDLILVACNTLSVLADDTPFARVESTPLAGIVETGAQQIAAFLADHPDATNVMFATRTTVEEGDHVAQLERLGIAQSRVAAQACPQLTQYIEQGFDAMDTELLIDAYVDEALSTMGPVDGPLSVSFNCTHFGYSLEAWKRAFEDRGVDVAAWLDPNRQMVDFLLPQSSKARYPETAVTVKVVSMVDIPAASIDSIGRWLHGVSPATEAALRDYDRVDDLFEWRSLVSRTFD
;
A
#
# COMPACT_ATOMS: atom_id res chain seq x y z
N MET A 1 34.94 42.44 -56.74
CA MET A 1 35.94 42.91 -55.77
C MET A 1 35.23 43.40 -54.52
N SER A 2 35.56 42.77 -53.39
CA SER A 2 35.32 43.13 -51.98
C SER A 2 33.93 43.59 -51.52
N THR A 3 33.23 42.72 -50.79
CA THR A 3 32.25 43.12 -49.75
C THR A 3 32.46 42.27 -48.49
N LEU A 4 32.82 42.98 -47.41
CA LEU A 4 32.53 42.80 -45.99
C LEU A 4 32.18 41.40 -45.44
N GLY A 5 33.02 40.93 -44.52
CA GLY A 5 32.72 39.86 -43.58
C GLY A 5 32.15 40.35 -42.25
N ARG A 6 31.20 39.59 -41.71
CA ARG A 6 30.79 39.54 -40.29
C ARG A 6 30.54 38.06 -39.96
N PRO A 7 31.01 37.53 -38.81
CA PRO A 7 30.80 36.14 -38.46
C PRO A 7 29.44 35.93 -37.79
N LEU A 8 28.88 34.73 -37.99
CA LEU A 8 27.62 34.23 -37.47
C LEU A 8 27.63 34.06 -35.94
N LEU A 9 26.54 34.47 -35.30
CA LEU A 9 26.17 34.06 -33.93
C LEU A 9 25.80 32.56 -33.92
N GLY A 10 26.41 31.80 -33.00
CA GLY A 10 25.97 30.46 -32.61
C GLY A 10 24.95 30.51 -31.45
N PRO A 11 24.15 29.45 -31.23
CA PRO A 11 22.97 29.49 -30.40
C PRO A 11 23.29 29.37 -28.90
N LEU A 12 22.44 30.01 -28.10
CA LEU A 12 22.44 29.99 -26.64
C LEU A 12 22.40 28.57 -26.09
N PHE A 13 23.38 28.24 -25.25
CA PHE A 13 23.28 27.17 -24.27
C PHE A 13 22.18 27.53 -23.26
N ARG A 14 20.97 26.99 -23.45
CA ARG A 14 20.00 26.87 -22.36
C ARG A 14 20.47 25.73 -21.46
N VAL A 15 21.04 26.07 -20.31
CA VAL A 15 21.23 25.13 -19.21
C VAL A 15 19.83 24.77 -18.71
N CYS A 16 19.32 23.60 -19.12
CA CYS A 16 18.20 22.96 -18.44
C CYS A 16 18.70 22.53 -17.07
N LEU A 17 18.32 23.31 -16.05
CA LEU A 17 18.39 22.89 -14.67
C LEU A 17 17.44 21.69 -14.54
N VAL A 18 18.01 20.48 -14.53
CA VAL A 18 17.29 19.28 -14.12
C VAL A 18 16.99 19.48 -12.63
N LEU A 19 15.75 19.86 -12.32
CA LEU A 19 15.21 19.71 -10.97
C LEU A 19 15.28 18.22 -10.65
N ALA A 20 16.16 17.86 -9.71
CA ALA A 20 16.14 16.54 -9.12
C ALA A 20 14.73 16.30 -8.58
N LEU A 21 14.07 15.24 -9.07
CA LEU A 21 12.89 14.71 -8.39
C LEU A 21 13.35 14.36 -6.96
N SER A 22 12.99 15.22 -6.01
CA SER A 22 12.97 14.85 -4.61
C SER A 22 12.09 13.61 -4.52
N ALA A 23 12.60 12.51 -3.96
CA ALA A 23 11.77 11.36 -3.61
C ALA A 23 10.59 11.90 -2.79
N ALA A 24 9.38 11.80 -3.35
CA ALA A 24 8.18 12.30 -2.70
C ALA A 24 7.98 11.45 -1.45
N LEU A 25 8.04 12.10 -0.28
CA LEU A 25 7.71 11.47 0.98
C LEU A 25 6.19 11.19 0.98
N PRO A 26 5.72 10.04 1.51
CA PRO A 26 4.31 9.88 1.80
C PRO A 26 3.90 10.94 2.81
N LEU A 27 2.80 11.66 2.54
CA LEU A 27 2.29 12.66 3.49
C LEU A 27 1.72 11.93 4.71
N PHE A 28 2.39 12.05 5.84
CA PHE A 28 1.77 11.79 7.14
C PHE A 28 0.71 12.87 7.41
N ALA A 29 -0.30 12.55 8.21
CA ALA A 29 -1.32 13.51 8.66
C ALA A 29 -0.72 14.76 9.36
N ASP A 30 0.54 14.69 9.80
CA ASP A 30 1.26 15.78 10.45
C ASP A 30 2.80 15.64 10.28
N GLU A 31 3.33 15.80 9.05
CA GLU A 31 4.78 15.89 8.84
C GLU A 31 5.31 17.29 9.20
N SER A 32 5.92 17.40 10.38
CA SER A 32 7.15 18.18 10.46
C SER A 32 8.30 17.30 9.94
N PRO A 33 9.08 17.71 8.91
CA PRO A 33 10.29 17.00 8.46
C PRO A 33 11.25 16.59 9.59
N GLU A 34 11.17 17.29 10.73
CA GLU A 34 11.89 17.00 11.97
C GLU A 34 11.51 15.64 12.60
N ARG A 35 10.24 15.21 12.55
CA ARG A 35 9.81 13.92 13.11
C ARG A 35 10.37 12.75 12.30
N LEU A 36 10.26 12.81 10.97
CA LEU A 36 10.85 11.80 10.10
C LEU A 36 12.38 11.75 10.25
N ALA A 37 13.03 12.91 10.35
CA ALA A 37 14.47 12.96 10.63
C ALA A 37 14.81 12.27 11.97
N GLY A 38 14.01 12.52 13.01
CA GLY A 38 14.15 11.87 14.31
C GLY A 38 14.04 10.34 14.23
N LEU A 39 13.06 9.81 13.49
CA LEU A 39 12.92 8.37 13.25
C LEU A 39 14.16 7.77 12.58
N LEU A 40 14.68 8.43 11.54
CA LEU A 40 15.83 7.96 10.76
C LEU A 40 17.16 7.99 11.54
N GLU A 41 17.24 8.79 12.61
CA GLU A 41 18.42 8.87 13.49
C GLU A 41 18.47 7.75 14.52
N GLN A 42 17.34 7.10 14.81
CA GLN A 42 17.26 6.01 15.78
C GLN A 42 18.17 4.83 15.40
N GLU A 43 18.66 4.12 16.42
CA GLU A 43 19.38 2.85 16.20
C GLU A 43 18.44 1.65 16.19
N ARG A 44 17.30 1.77 16.88
CA ARG A 44 16.29 0.72 17.03
C ARG A 44 14.93 1.32 16.78
N MET A 45 14.04 0.55 16.14
CA MET A 45 12.71 1.02 15.79
C MET A 45 11.68 -0.11 15.90
N THR A 46 10.52 0.19 16.45
CA THR A 46 9.32 -0.66 16.37
C THR A 46 8.35 -0.08 15.35
N VAL A 47 8.05 -0.82 14.29
CA VAL A 47 7.06 -0.42 13.28
C VAL A 47 5.86 -1.35 13.35
N VAL A 48 4.71 -0.80 13.70
CA VAL A 48 3.45 -1.52 13.61
C VAL A 48 2.89 -1.36 12.20
N ILE A 49 2.53 -2.47 11.56
CA ILE A 49 1.89 -2.49 10.23
C ILE A 49 0.52 -3.13 10.39
N THR A 50 -0.54 -2.42 10.03
CA THR A 50 -1.93 -2.89 10.20
C THR A 50 -2.68 -3.04 8.90
N ASP A 51 -3.48 -4.10 8.80
CA ASP A 51 -4.38 -4.38 7.69
C ASP A 51 -5.69 -5.01 8.20
N SER A 52 -6.79 -4.82 7.46
CA SER A 52 -8.09 -5.45 7.74
C SER A 52 -8.17 -6.94 7.39
N GLY A 53 -7.08 -7.53 6.90
CA GLY A 53 -6.92 -8.95 6.56
C GLY A 53 -5.43 -9.29 6.44
N LEU A 54 -5.06 -10.24 5.57
CA LEU A 54 -3.67 -10.70 5.40
C LEU A 54 -2.90 -9.98 4.28
N GLY A 55 -3.53 -9.01 3.61
CA GLY A 55 -2.96 -8.25 2.51
C GLY A 55 -1.63 -7.57 2.85
N GLY A 56 -1.63 -6.83 3.96
CA GLY A 56 -0.49 -6.06 4.45
C GLY A 56 0.73 -6.88 4.85
N LEU A 57 0.64 -8.21 4.95
CA LEU A 57 1.83 -9.06 5.15
C LEU A 57 2.82 -8.97 3.98
N SER A 58 2.34 -8.63 2.77
CA SER A 58 3.23 -8.33 1.65
C SER A 58 4.08 -7.07 1.88
N VAL A 59 3.53 -6.05 2.53
CA VAL A 59 4.28 -4.86 2.98
C VAL A 59 5.31 -5.26 4.03
N VAL A 60 4.92 -6.08 5.01
CA VAL A 60 5.83 -6.59 6.05
C VAL A 60 6.99 -7.38 5.44
N ALA A 61 6.71 -8.23 4.46
CA ALA A 61 7.74 -9.03 3.78
C ALA A 61 8.72 -8.15 2.98
N ASP A 62 8.22 -7.16 2.24
CA ASP A 62 9.05 -6.21 1.51
C ASP A 62 9.89 -5.36 2.48
N ALA A 63 9.28 -4.87 3.57
CA ALA A 63 9.94 -4.11 4.62
C ALA A 63 11.06 -4.90 5.29
N ALA A 64 10.79 -6.14 5.69
CA ALA A 64 11.77 -6.97 6.36
C ALA A 64 13.04 -7.12 5.51
N GLU A 65 12.86 -7.42 4.23
CA GLU A 65 13.97 -7.64 3.31
C GLU A 65 14.71 -6.35 2.93
N LYS A 66 13.98 -5.25 2.70
CA LYS A 66 14.60 -3.97 2.38
C LYS A 66 15.37 -3.40 3.56
N LEU A 67 14.79 -3.38 4.76
CA LEU A 67 15.43 -2.85 5.96
C LEU A 67 16.68 -3.65 6.30
N ARG A 68 16.60 -4.99 6.27
CA ARG A 68 17.73 -5.90 6.47
C ARG A 68 18.90 -5.57 5.55
N ARG A 69 18.65 -5.45 4.24
CA ARG A 69 19.68 -5.14 3.22
C ARG A 69 20.16 -3.69 3.26
N HIS A 70 19.32 -2.76 3.71
CA HIS A 70 19.67 -1.34 3.76
C HIS A 70 20.70 -1.04 4.85
N GLY A 71 20.61 -1.71 6.01
CA GLY A 71 21.55 -1.51 7.13
C GLY A 71 21.48 -0.11 7.75
N GLY A 72 20.36 0.58 7.63
CA GLY A 72 20.19 1.94 8.18
C GLY A 72 19.96 1.98 9.69
N PHE A 73 19.42 0.89 10.24
CA PHE A 73 19.11 0.71 11.64
C PHE A 73 19.93 -0.47 12.18
N ARG A 74 20.17 -0.51 13.50
CA ARG A 74 20.78 -1.68 14.14
C ARG A 74 19.75 -2.80 14.27
N GLU A 75 18.54 -2.44 14.65
CA GLU A 75 17.44 -3.36 14.96
C GLU A 75 16.11 -2.76 14.52
N VAL A 76 15.25 -3.55 13.89
CA VAL A 76 13.86 -3.15 13.61
C VAL A 76 12.93 -4.29 13.96
N ASP A 77 11.95 -4.00 14.81
CA ASP A 77 10.87 -4.91 15.15
C ASP A 77 9.65 -4.57 14.30
N LEU A 78 9.29 -5.46 13.38
CA LEU A 78 8.08 -5.33 12.56
C LEU A 78 6.94 -6.10 13.21
N VAL A 79 5.91 -5.38 13.66
CA VAL A 79 4.73 -5.97 14.28
C VAL A 79 3.53 -5.81 13.34
N PHE A 80 3.16 -6.90 12.68
CA PHE A 80 1.93 -6.94 11.92
C PHE A 80 0.73 -7.17 12.84
N VAL A 81 -0.26 -6.31 12.75
CA VAL A 81 -1.49 -6.40 13.54
C VAL A 81 -2.67 -6.53 12.59
N ASN A 82 -3.30 -7.70 12.59
CA ASN A 82 -4.53 -7.92 11.82
C ASN A 82 -5.70 -7.23 12.52
N ALA A 83 -6.21 -6.16 11.91
CA ALA A 83 -7.36 -5.39 12.38
C ALA A 83 -8.71 -6.05 12.05
N LEU A 84 -8.72 -7.25 11.46
CA LEU A 84 -9.95 -8.03 11.34
C LEU A 84 -10.47 -8.42 12.74
N PHE A 85 -11.69 -7.99 13.06
CA PHE A 85 -12.29 -8.16 14.39
C PHE A 85 -13.25 -9.35 14.51
N THR A 86 -13.68 -9.94 13.39
CA THR A 86 -14.48 -11.18 13.39
C THR A 86 -14.28 -11.99 12.11
N ASN A 87 -14.31 -13.32 12.24
CA ASN A 87 -14.26 -14.25 11.09
C ASN A 87 -15.57 -14.24 10.27
N ARG A 88 -16.60 -13.53 10.71
CA ARG A 88 -17.89 -13.41 10.03
C ARG A 88 -18.04 -12.15 9.18
N GLY A 89 -17.06 -11.25 9.22
CA GLY A 89 -17.08 -9.99 8.49
C GLY A 89 -16.02 -9.01 8.99
N GLY A 90 -15.71 -8.02 8.16
CA GLY A 90 -14.75 -6.96 8.53
C GLY A 90 -15.32 -5.59 8.21
N TYR A 91 -14.41 -4.61 8.07
CA TYR A 91 -14.76 -3.22 7.78
C TYR A 91 -15.67 -3.04 6.56
N ASN A 92 -15.45 -3.80 5.48
CA ASN A 92 -16.30 -3.75 4.28
C ASN A 92 -17.75 -4.21 4.52
N GLY A 93 -18.04 -4.89 5.64
CA GLY A 93 -19.38 -5.33 6.03
C GLY A 93 -20.09 -4.39 7.00
N LEU A 94 -19.43 -3.34 7.47
CA LEU A 94 -20.01 -2.30 8.33
C LEU A 94 -20.81 -1.29 7.48
N PRO A 95 -21.99 -0.87 7.96
CA PRO A 95 -22.95 -0.09 7.17
C PRO A 95 -22.54 1.35 6.90
N ASP A 96 -21.80 1.97 7.81
CA ASP A 96 -21.43 3.39 7.73
C ASP A 96 -19.95 3.65 8.06
N ARG A 97 -19.50 4.85 7.68
CA ARG A 97 -18.12 5.32 7.85
C ARG A 97 -17.77 5.56 9.33
N ASP A 98 -18.74 5.96 10.15
CA ASP A 98 -18.52 6.27 11.55
C ASP A 98 -18.20 5.02 12.37
N GLU A 99 -18.91 3.91 12.15
CA GLU A 99 -18.61 2.62 12.77
C GLU A 99 -17.23 2.11 12.35
N LYS A 100 -16.91 2.14 11.05
CA LYS A 100 -15.59 1.74 10.55
C LYS A 100 -14.47 2.54 11.21
N ARG A 101 -14.65 3.86 11.31
CA ARG A 101 -13.70 4.76 11.97
C ARG A 101 -13.58 4.50 13.47
N ALA A 102 -14.68 4.26 14.17
CA ALA A 102 -14.67 3.97 15.60
C ALA A 102 -13.90 2.68 15.90
N VAL A 103 -14.14 1.63 15.12
CA VAL A 103 -13.41 0.35 15.24
C VAL A 103 -11.93 0.52 14.88
N LEU A 104 -11.60 1.25 13.81
CA LEU A 104 -10.20 1.55 13.45
C LEU A 104 -9.50 2.34 14.57
N ASN A 105 -10.15 3.36 15.14
CA ASN A 105 -9.59 4.12 16.25
C ASN A 105 -9.28 3.24 17.46
N SER A 106 -10.21 2.34 17.81
CA SER A 106 -10.00 1.36 18.90
C SER A 106 -8.81 0.43 18.61
N ALA A 107 -8.68 -0.04 17.37
CA ALA A 107 -7.56 -0.87 16.95
C ALA A 107 -6.21 -0.11 17.02
N LEU A 108 -6.16 1.14 16.55
CA LEU A 108 -4.97 1.98 16.61
C LEU A 108 -4.54 2.28 18.06
N GLN A 109 -5.49 2.62 18.94
CA GLN A 109 -5.19 2.81 20.36
C GLN A 109 -4.61 1.54 21.00
N ALA A 110 -5.19 0.38 20.69
CA ALA A 110 -4.67 -0.88 21.22
C ALA A 110 -3.27 -1.21 20.67
N MET A 111 -2.95 -0.81 19.44
CA MET A 111 -1.62 -0.98 18.87
C MET A 111 -0.60 -0.11 19.60
N GLU A 112 -0.94 1.14 19.87
CA GLU A 112 -0.15 2.07 20.67
C GLU A 112 0.12 1.50 22.07
N ASP A 113 -0.95 1.20 22.81
CA ASP A 113 -0.88 0.77 24.20
C ASP A 113 -0.11 -0.56 24.39
N ARG A 114 -0.15 -1.46 23.40
CA ARG A 114 0.42 -2.81 23.51
C ARG A 114 1.85 -2.92 22.97
N PHE A 115 2.22 -2.09 22.00
CA PHE A 115 3.48 -2.24 21.27
C PHE A 115 4.43 -1.05 21.40
N ASP A 116 3.98 0.09 21.93
CA ASP A 116 4.79 1.32 22.05
C ASP A 116 5.57 1.63 20.76
N PRO A 117 4.87 1.75 19.61
CA PRO A 117 5.52 1.84 18.31
C PRO A 117 6.17 3.21 18.08
N ASP A 118 7.29 3.22 17.36
CA ASP A 118 7.87 4.44 16.82
C ASP A 118 7.09 4.95 15.59
N LEU A 119 6.36 4.05 14.91
CA LEU A 119 5.63 4.32 13.68
C LEU A 119 4.49 3.31 13.48
N ILE A 120 3.33 3.81 13.08
CA ILE A 120 2.20 2.97 12.62
C ILE A 120 1.96 3.18 11.12
N LEU A 121 1.99 2.08 10.38
CA LEU A 121 1.70 2.01 8.96
C LEU A 121 0.33 1.34 8.73
N VAL A 122 -0.64 2.10 8.23
CA VAL A 122 -1.94 1.55 7.81
C VAL A 122 -1.80 1.03 6.38
N ALA A 123 -1.43 -0.24 6.23
CA ALA A 123 -1.20 -0.84 4.92
C ALA A 123 -2.50 -1.03 4.14
N CYS A 124 -3.62 -1.30 4.82
CA CYS A 124 -4.89 -1.50 4.13
C CYS A 124 -5.38 -0.22 3.47
N ASN A 125 -5.63 -0.27 2.16
CA ASN A 125 -6.20 0.84 1.39
C ASN A 125 -7.56 1.28 1.95
N THR A 126 -8.42 0.34 2.35
CA THR A 126 -9.74 0.62 2.97
C THR A 126 -9.63 1.29 4.33
N LEU A 127 -8.61 0.95 5.14
CA LEU A 127 -8.42 1.59 6.44
C LEU A 127 -7.73 2.93 6.32
N SER A 128 -6.82 3.08 5.35
CA SER A 128 -6.05 4.30 5.11
C SER A 128 -6.95 5.50 4.82
N VAL A 129 -8.03 5.32 4.03
CA VAL A 129 -9.00 6.40 3.75
C VAL A 129 -9.78 6.88 5.00
N LEU A 130 -9.68 6.15 6.11
CA LEU A 130 -10.31 6.48 7.38
C LEU A 130 -9.32 6.93 8.45
N ALA A 131 -8.02 6.67 8.24
CA ALA A 131 -6.98 6.77 9.27
C ALA A 131 -6.85 8.21 9.81
N ASP A 132 -6.73 9.19 8.92
CA ASP A 132 -6.57 10.60 9.27
C ASP A 132 -7.80 11.21 9.97
N ASP A 133 -8.96 10.59 9.79
CA ASP A 133 -10.21 11.02 10.43
C ASP A 133 -10.40 10.47 11.85
N THR A 134 -9.55 9.54 12.28
CA THR A 134 -9.62 8.96 13.62
C THR A 134 -9.21 9.96 14.71
N PRO A 135 -9.80 9.90 15.91
CA PRO A 135 -9.29 10.59 17.08
C PRO A 135 -7.80 10.31 17.36
N PHE A 136 -7.35 9.08 17.16
CA PHE A 136 -5.96 8.66 17.31
C PHE A 136 -5.00 9.58 16.53
N ALA A 137 -5.25 9.76 15.23
CA ALA A 137 -4.43 10.61 14.36
C ALA A 137 -4.36 12.09 14.80
N ARG A 138 -5.28 12.54 15.67
CA ARG A 138 -5.36 13.94 16.14
C ARG A 138 -4.73 14.15 17.51
N VAL A 139 -4.61 13.10 18.31
CA VAL A 139 -4.27 13.18 19.74
C VAL A 139 -2.91 12.56 20.02
N GLU A 140 -2.60 11.43 19.39
CA GLU A 140 -1.40 10.68 19.69
C GLU A 140 -0.16 11.26 18.99
N SER A 141 1.00 11.11 19.63
CA SER A 141 2.27 11.60 19.09
C SER A 141 2.88 10.68 18.05
N THR A 142 2.51 9.39 18.08
CA THR A 142 3.06 8.37 17.20
C THR A 142 2.71 8.66 15.74
N PRO A 143 3.71 8.77 14.85
CA PRO A 143 3.49 8.97 13.43
C PRO A 143 2.61 7.87 12.82
N LEU A 144 1.59 8.30 12.08
CA LEU A 144 0.66 7.44 11.35
C LEU A 144 0.77 7.74 9.85
N ALA A 145 0.98 6.70 9.03
CA ALA A 145 1.02 6.83 7.58
C ALA A 145 0.12 5.79 6.89
N GLY A 146 -0.68 6.25 5.92
CA GLY A 146 -1.53 5.42 5.07
C GLY A 146 -0.87 5.06 3.74
N ILE A 147 -1.41 4.04 3.08
CA ILE A 147 -0.90 3.59 1.76
C ILE A 147 -1.45 4.43 0.58
N VAL A 148 -2.50 5.23 0.80
CA VAL A 148 -3.23 5.96 -0.26
C VAL A 148 -2.29 6.92 -0.99
N GLU A 149 -1.49 7.66 -0.24
CA GLU A 149 -0.51 8.62 -0.77
C GLU A 149 0.52 7.91 -1.64
N THR A 150 1.05 6.78 -1.17
CA THR A 150 2.03 5.96 -1.89
C THR A 150 1.45 5.51 -3.23
N GLY A 151 0.22 4.97 -3.23
CA GLY A 151 -0.45 4.54 -4.46
C GLY A 151 -0.72 5.69 -5.43
N ALA A 152 -1.24 6.82 -4.94
CA ALA A 152 -1.53 7.97 -5.79
C ALA A 152 -0.26 8.61 -6.38
N GLN A 153 0.82 8.71 -5.61
CA GLN A 153 2.10 9.21 -6.11
C GLN A 153 2.69 8.29 -7.19
N GLN A 154 2.60 6.98 -7.01
CA GLN A 154 3.09 6.01 -7.98
C GLN A 154 2.35 6.10 -9.32
N ILE A 155 1.01 6.21 -9.27
CA ILE A 155 0.17 6.42 -10.46
C ILE A 155 0.48 7.78 -11.10
N ALA A 156 0.54 8.85 -10.32
CA ALA A 156 0.81 10.19 -10.83
C ALA A 156 2.18 10.29 -11.52
N ALA A 157 3.22 9.68 -10.95
CA ALA A 157 4.54 9.63 -11.55
C ALA A 157 4.53 8.96 -12.93
N PHE A 158 3.89 7.79 -13.05
CA PHE A 158 3.77 7.10 -14.33
C PHE A 158 3.01 7.94 -15.37
N LEU A 159 1.88 8.54 -14.98
CA LEU A 159 1.03 9.34 -15.86
C LEU A 159 1.64 10.70 -16.24
N ALA A 160 2.55 11.24 -15.42
CA ALA A 160 3.31 12.44 -15.73
C ALA A 160 4.38 12.16 -16.80
N ASP A 161 5.05 11.01 -16.72
CA ASP A 161 6.06 10.59 -17.71
C ASP A 161 5.44 10.15 -19.04
N HIS A 162 4.15 9.78 -19.04
CA HIS A 162 3.44 9.30 -20.23
C HIS A 162 2.13 10.10 -20.42
N PRO A 163 2.13 11.23 -21.13
CA PRO A 163 0.96 12.12 -21.24
C PRO A 163 -0.30 11.49 -21.84
N ASP A 164 -0.13 10.53 -22.75
CA ASP A 164 -1.23 9.81 -23.41
C ASP A 164 -1.61 8.51 -22.68
N ALA A 165 -0.97 8.21 -21.54
CA ALA A 165 -1.28 7.00 -20.79
C ALA A 165 -2.57 7.12 -19.97
N THR A 166 -3.16 5.96 -19.71
CA THR A 166 -4.29 5.78 -18.77
C THR A 166 -3.94 4.75 -17.71
N ASN A 167 -4.65 4.79 -16.59
CA ASN A 167 -4.49 3.84 -15.48
C ASN A 167 -5.80 3.11 -15.18
N VAL A 168 -5.75 1.80 -15.00
CA VAL A 168 -6.83 1.02 -14.35
C VAL A 168 -6.48 0.81 -12.88
N MET A 169 -7.28 1.40 -12.00
CA MET A 169 -7.15 1.26 -10.56
C MET A 169 -8.10 0.17 -10.07
N PHE A 170 -7.57 -1.02 -9.77
CA PHE A 170 -8.34 -2.08 -9.12
C PHE A 170 -8.29 -1.89 -7.60
N ALA A 171 -9.46 -1.83 -6.97
CA ALA A 171 -9.55 -1.66 -5.52
C ALA A 171 -10.77 -2.37 -4.91
N THR A 172 -10.91 -2.33 -3.58
CA THR A 172 -12.15 -2.78 -2.92
C THR A 172 -13.29 -1.81 -3.21
N ARG A 173 -14.55 -2.27 -3.03
CA ARG A 173 -15.72 -1.41 -3.19
C ARG A 173 -15.62 -0.13 -2.34
N THR A 174 -15.32 -0.25 -1.04
CA THR A 174 -15.20 0.91 -0.16
C THR A 174 -14.06 1.84 -0.64
N THR A 175 -12.92 1.32 -1.06
CA THR A 175 -11.82 2.16 -1.58
C THR A 175 -12.25 2.98 -2.81
N VAL A 176 -13.04 2.40 -3.71
CA VAL A 176 -13.57 3.11 -4.89
C VAL A 176 -14.65 4.13 -4.48
N GLU A 177 -15.57 3.75 -3.59
CA GLU A 177 -16.70 4.60 -3.15
C GLU A 177 -16.26 5.83 -2.35
N GLU A 178 -15.23 5.72 -1.51
CA GLU A 178 -14.71 6.84 -0.71
C GLU A 178 -13.97 7.87 -1.58
N GLY A 179 -13.39 7.45 -2.70
CA GLY A 179 -12.86 8.35 -3.74
C GLY A 179 -11.54 9.04 -3.41
N ASP A 180 -10.94 8.81 -2.24
CA ASP A 180 -9.73 9.49 -1.77
C ASP A 180 -8.53 9.36 -2.72
N HIS A 181 -8.35 8.19 -3.34
CA HIS A 181 -7.28 7.98 -4.34
C HIS A 181 -7.45 8.89 -5.55
N VAL A 182 -8.67 8.99 -6.08
CA VAL A 182 -8.98 9.86 -7.23
C VAL A 182 -8.82 11.32 -6.82
N ALA A 183 -9.32 11.71 -5.64
CA ALA A 183 -9.15 13.07 -5.12
C ALA A 183 -7.67 13.44 -4.91
N GLN A 184 -6.84 12.50 -4.46
CA GLN A 184 -5.40 12.70 -4.33
C GLN A 184 -4.71 12.84 -5.70
N LEU A 185 -5.11 12.03 -6.69
CA LEU A 185 -4.61 12.16 -8.06
C LEU A 185 -4.97 13.51 -8.70
N GLU A 186 -6.20 14.00 -8.48
CA GLU A 186 -6.62 15.32 -8.91
C GLU A 186 -5.79 16.44 -8.27
N ARG A 187 -5.49 16.33 -6.95
CA ARG A 187 -4.58 17.25 -6.26
C ARG A 187 -3.17 17.24 -6.83
N LEU A 188 -2.72 16.10 -7.36
CA LEU A 188 -1.44 15.94 -8.07
C LEU A 188 -1.51 16.40 -9.54
N GLY A 189 -2.64 16.94 -10.01
CA GLY A 189 -2.81 17.46 -11.36
C GLY A 189 -3.16 16.41 -12.42
N ILE A 190 -3.54 15.21 -12.01
CA ILE A 190 -4.00 14.15 -12.91
C ILE A 190 -5.50 14.30 -13.18
N ALA A 191 -5.88 14.39 -14.44
CA ALA A 191 -7.28 14.46 -14.83
C ALA A 191 -7.99 13.12 -14.56
N GLN A 192 -9.18 13.17 -13.95
CA GLN A 192 -10.00 12.00 -13.64
C GLN A 192 -10.25 11.08 -14.85
N SER A 193 -10.39 11.66 -16.05
CA SER A 193 -10.59 10.90 -17.30
C SER A 193 -9.42 9.98 -17.67
N ARG A 194 -8.26 10.11 -17.02
CA ARG A 194 -7.09 9.25 -17.23
C ARG A 194 -7.04 8.06 -16.29
N VAL A 195 -7.97 7.95 -15.35
CA VAL A 195 -7.98 6.93 -14.30
C VAL A 195 -9.35 6.26 -14.28
N ALA A 196 -9.39 4.96 -14.58
CA ALA A 196 -10.58 4.13 -14.47
C ALA A 196 -10.52 3.33 -13.17
N ALA A 197 -11.45 3.57 -12.25
CA ALA A 197 -11.54 2.84 -10.99
C ALA A 197 -12.47 1.62 -11.14
N GLN A 198 -11.95 0.42 -10.88
CA GLN A 198 -12.71 -0.83 -10.89
C GLN A 198 -12.78 -1.41 -9.48
N ALA A 199 -14.01 -1.61 -8.99
CA ALA A 199 -14.24 -2.28 -7.72
C ALA A 199 -14.22 -3.81 -7.90
N CYS A 200 -13.49 -4.51 -7.04
CA CYS A 200 -13.37 -5.97 -7.05
C CYS A 200 -13.89 -6.57 -5.73
N PRO A 201 -15.22 -6.58 -5.49
CA PRO A 201 -15.78 -7.14 -4.27
C PRO A 201 -15.40 -8.62 -4.10
N GLN A 202 -15.24 -9.07 -2.86
CA GLN A 202 -14.94 -10.48 -2.51
C GLN A 202 -13.58 -11.02 -2.96
N LEU A 203 -12.88 -10.38 -3.91
CA LEU A 203 -11.61 -10.87 -4.44
C LEU A 203 -10.55 -11.10 -3.35
N THR A 204 -10.52 -10.25 -2.32
CA THR A 204 -9.59 -10.42 -1.18
C THR A 204 -9.74 -11.77 -0.50
N GLN A 205 -10.96 -12.29 -0.34
CA GLN A 205 -11.23 -13.58 0.29
C GLN A 205 -10.75 -14.75 -0.58
N TYR A 206 -10.96 -14.66 -1.89
CA TYR A 206 -10.49 -15.68 -2.83
C TYR A 206 -8.96 -15.72 -2.87
N ILE A 207 -8.31 -14.56 -2.91
CA ILE A 207 -6.84 -14.46 -2.86
C ILE A 207 -6.29 -15.05 -1.57
N GLU A 208 -6.89 -14.75 -0.42
CA GLU A 208 -6.44 -15.34 0.85
C GLU A 208 -6.56 -16.86 0.84
N GLN A 209 -7.65 -17.43 0.32
CA GLN A 209 -7.86 -18.89 0.28
C GLN A 209 -6.98 -19.59 -0.76
N GLY A 210 -6.58 -18.88 -1.81
CA GLY A 210 -5.71 -19.39 -2.87
C GLY A 210 -5.38 -18.30 -3.89
N PHE A 211 -4.24 -17.62 -3.73
CA PHE A 211 -3.84 -16.53 -4.62
C PHE A 211 -3.58 -16.99 -6.08
N ASP A 212 -3.30 -18.28 -6.25
CA ASP A 212 -3.04 -18.99 -7.50
C ASP A 212 -4.13 -20.03 -7.83
N ALA A 213 -5.27 -19.98 -7.14
CA ALA A 213 -6.38 -20.90 -7.39
C ALA A 213 -7.21 -20.49 -8.60
N MET A 214 -7.77 -21.49 -9.29
CA MET A 214 -8.62 -21.29 -10.47
C MET A 214 -9.79 -20.33 -10.22
N ASP A 215 -10.46 -20.41 -9.06
CA ASP A 215 -11.57 -19.51 -8.73
C ASP A 215 -11.12 -18.04 -8.60
N THR A 216 -9.91 -17.82 -8.07
CA THR A 216 -9.28 -16.49 -8.01
C THR A 216 -8.95 -15.99 -9.42
N GLU A 217 -8.38 -16.85 -10.27
CA GLU A 217 -8.07 -16.50 -11.68
C GLU A 217 -9.34 -16.13 -12.45
N LEU A 218 -10.43 -16.89 -12.31
CA LEU A 218 -11.72 -16.61 -12.95
C LEU A 218 -12.33 -15.29 -12.50
N LEU A 219 -12.22 -14.98 -11.20
CA LEU A 219 -12.75 -13.73 -10.67
C LEU A 219 -11.93 -12.52 -11.13
N ILE A 220 -10.61 -12.65 -11.20
CA ILE A 220 -9.71 -11.63 -11.78
C ILE A 220 -10.04 -11.40 -13.25
N ASP A 221 -10.22 -12.47 -14.03
CA ASP A 221 -10.60 -12.39 -15.44
C ASP A 221 -11.88 -11.56 -15.65
N ALA A 222 -12.91 -11.85 -14.85
CA ALA A 222 -14.17 -11.11 -14.90
C ALA A 222 -14.02 -9.61 -14.58
N TYR A 223 -13.19 -9.24 -13.61
CA TYR A 223 -12.95 -7.83 -13.29
C TYR A 223 -12.13 -7.10 -14.34
N VAL A 224 -11.17 -7.79 -14.97
CA VAL A 224 -10.42 -7.22 -16.10
C VAL A 224 -11.36 -6.98 -17.29
N ASP A 225 -12.28 -7.92 -17.56
CA ASP A 225 -13.30 -7.76 -18.60
C ASP A 225 -14.21 -6.54 -18.36
N GLU A 226 -14.70 -6.40 -17.12
CA GLU A 226 -15.56 -5.29 -16.71
C GLU A 226 -14.85 -3.93 -16.84
N ALA A 227 -13.59 -3.87 -16.39
CA ALA A 227 -12.78 -2.65 -16.46
C ALA A 227 -12.54 -2.23 -17.91
N LEU A 228 -12.07 -3.15 -18.76
CA LEU A 228 -11.81 -2.87 -20.17
C LEU A 228 -13.09 -2.53 -20.95
N SER A 229 -14.20 -3.19 -20.65
CA SER A 229 -15.50 -2.88 -21.24
C SER A 229 -15.98 -1.47 -20.88
N THR A 230 -15.74 -1.04 -19.64
CA THR A 230 -16.12 0.29 -19.16
C THR A 230 -15.25 1.38 -19.75
N MET A 231 -13.95 1.13 -19.87
CA MET A 231 -12.99 2.08 -20.44
C MET A 231 -13.17 2.29 -21.93
N GLY A 232 -13.56 1.24 -22.66
CA GLY A 232 -13.51 1.22 -24.11
C GLY A 232 -12.09 1.05 -24.64
N PRO A 233 -11.82 1.42 -25.91
CA PRO A 233 -10.51 1.26 -26.52
C PRO A 233 -9.41 1.99 -25.73
N VAL A 234 -8.31 1.29 -25.48
CA VAL A 234 -7.12 1.84 -24.81
C VAL A 234 -6.17 2.40 -25.88
N ASP A 235 -6.27 3.71 -26.11
CA ASP A 235 -5.39 4.44 -27.04
C ASP A 235 -4.16 4.96 -26.28
N GLY A 236 -3.10 4.15 -26.16
CA GLY A 236 -1.83 4.55 -25.53
C GLY A 236 -1.34 3.57 -24.45
N PRO A 237 -0.25 3.91 -23.74
CA PRO A 237 0.26 3.05 -22.67
C PRO A 237 -0.77 2.89 -21.53
N LEU A 238 -0.93 1.66 -21.06
CA LEU A 238 -1.80 1.33 -19.93
C LEU A 238 -0.96 1.01 -18.69
N SER A 239 -1.21 1.67 -17.58
CA SER A 239 -0.80 1.15 -16.26
C SER A 239 -1.96 0.47 -15.55
N VAL A 240 -1.64 -0.52 -14.75
CA VAL A 240 -2.56 -1.17 -13.82
C VAL A 240 -2.04 -0.93 -12.42
N SER A 241 -2.90 -0.46 -11.52
CA SER A 241 -2.55 -0.22 -10.12
C SER A 241 -3.37 -1.09 -9.16
N PHE A 242 -2.69 -1.60 -8.12
CA PHE A 242 -3.26 -2.44 -7.09
C PHE A 242 -3.54 -1.63 -5.82
N ASN A 243 -4.72 -1.01 -5.76
CA ASN A 243 -5.16 -0.20 -4.63
C ASN A 243 -5.97 -1.05 -3.63
N CYS A 244 -5.49 -2.29 -3.45
CA CYS A 244 -5.85 -3.23 -2.40
C CYS A 244 -4.60 -4.08 -2.13
N THR A 245 -4.26 -4.26 -0.87
CA THR A 245 -3.03 -4.94 -0.46
C THR A 245 -2.97 -6.40 -0.91
N HIS A 246 -4.12 -7.04 -1.18
CA HIS A 246 -4.16 -8.43 -1.65
C HIS A 246 -3.81 -8.60 -3.12
N PHE A 247 -4.05 -7.61 -3.98
CA PHE A 247 -4.10 -7.87 -5.43
C PHE A 247 -2.74 -8.21 -6.03
N GLY A 248 -1.66 -7.71 -5.43
CA GLY A 248 -0.29 -8.05 -5.79
C GLY A 248 0.08 -9.53 -5.58
N TYR A 249 -0.64 -10.26 -4.71
CA TYR A 249 -0.41 -11.70 -4.53
C TYR A 249 -0.68 -12.50 -5.81
N SER A 250 -1.63 -12.06 -6.62
CA SER A 250 -2.10 -12.76 -7.83
C SER A 250 -1.62 -12.10 -9.13
N LEU A 251 -0.47 -11.40 -9.11
CA LEU A 251 0.05 -10.66 -10.27
C LEU A 251 0.05 -11.47 -11.58
N GLU A 252 0.38 -12.76 -11.53
CA GLU A 252 0.42 -13.60 -12.73
C GLU A 252 -0.97 -13.88 -13.31
N ALA A 253 -2.01 -13.96 -12.47
CA ALA A 253 -3.40 -14.09 -12.93
C ALA A 253 -3.87 -12.80 -13.62
N TRP A 254 -3.51 -11.63 -13.07
CA TRP A 254 -3.80 -10.35 -13.70
C TRP A 254 -3.12 -10.23 -15.06
N LYS A 255 -1.83 -10.56 -15.17
CA LYS A 255 -1.12 -10.52 -16.45
C LYS A 255 -1.80 -11.37 -17.51
N ARG A 256 -2.13 -12.62 -17.19
CA ARG A 256 -2.84 -13.52 -18.11
C ARG A 256 -4.17 -12.93 -18.57
N ALA A 257 -4.97 -12.38 -17.65
CA ALA A 257 -6.28 -11.80 -17.99
C ALA A 257 -6.18 -10.63 -18.99
N PHE A 258 -5.13 -9.80 -18.91
CA PHE A 258 -4.87 -8.73 -19.90
C PHE A 258 -4.29 -9.30 -21.21
N GLU A 259 -3.34 -10.23 -21.13
CA GLU A 259 -2.71 -10.88 -22.28
C GLU A 259 -3.73 -11.64 -23.16
N ASP A 260 -4.67 -12.36 -22.55
CA ASP A 260 -5.72 -13.12 -23.24
C ASP A 260 -6.68 -12.21 -24.03
N ARG A 261 -6.74 -10.92 -23.67
CA ARG A 261 -7.51 -9.88 -24.38
C ARG A 261 -6.67 -9.08 -25.37
N GLY A 262 -5.39 -9.42 -25.53
CA GLY A 262 -4.46 -8.72 -26.41
C GLY A 262 -4.14 -7.30 -25.95
N VAL A 263 -4.26 -7.02 -24.65
CA VAL A 263 -3.96 -5.70 -24.06
C VAL A 263 -2.59 -5.76 -23.40
N ASP A 264 -1.68 -4.90 -23.87
CA ASP A 264 -0.34 -4.76 -23.28
C ASP A 264 -0.38 -3.77 -22.10
N VAL A 265 0.14 -4.21 -20.95
CA VAL A 265 0.22 -3.38 -19.73
C VAL A 265 1.65 -2.87 -19.58
N ALA A 266 1.83 -1.57 -19.80
CA ALA A 266 3.11 -0.90 -19.76
C ALA A 266 3.73 -0.84 -18.35
N ALA A 267 2.89 -0.80 -17.29
CA ALA A 267 3.36 -0.81 -15.92
C ALA A 267 2.37 -1.43 -14.94
N TRP A 268 2.90 -2.23 -14.01
CA TRP A 268 2.18 -2.79 -12.87
C TRP A 268 2.60 -2.04 -11.60
N LEU A 269 1.68 -1.26 -11.04
CA LEU A 269 1.91 -0.36 -9.93
C LEU A 269 1.37 -0.98 -8.64
N ASP A 270 2.29 -1.44 -7.80
CA ASP A 270 1.99 -2.06 -6.50
C ASP A 270 2.56 -1.19 -5.36
N PRO A 271 1.70 -0.41 -4.66
CA PRO A 271 2.15 0.49 -3.60
C PRO A 271 2.69 -0.26 -2.39
N ASN A 272 2.36 -1.55 -2.20
CA ASN A 272 2.88 -2.34 -1.08
C ASN A 272 4.42 -2.39 -1.13
N ARG A 273 4.98 -2.39 -2.34
CA ARG A 273 6.43 -2.42 -2.61
C ARG A 273 7.11 -1.07 -2.49
N GLN A 274 6.42 -0.02 -2.08
CA GLN A 274 6.99 1.32 -1.92
C GLN A 274 6.66 1.94 -0.56
N MET A 275 5.72 1.35 0.19
CA MET A 275 5.20 1.93 1.42
C MET A 275 6.28 2.24 2.47
N VAL A 276 7.39 1.50 2.50
CA VAL A 276 8.48 1.69 3.47
C VAL A 276 9.69 2.43 2.91
N ASP A 277 9.67 2.85 1.65
CA ASP A 277 10.87 3.39 0.98
C ASP A 277 11.37 4.69 1.62
N PHE A 278 10.49 5.45 2.27
CA PHE A 278 10.86 6.65 3.02
C PHE A 278 11.74 6.36 4.25
N LEU A 279 11.74 5.13 4.76
CA LEU A 279 12.65 4.66 5.83
C LEU A 279 14.04 4.25 5.30
N LEU A 280 14.26 4.32 3.98
CA LEU A 280 15.46 3.83 3.31
C LEU A 280 16.23 4.94 2.56
N PRO A 281 16.46 6.12 3.17
CA PRO A 281 17.16 7.19 2.49
C PRO A 281 18.63 6.81 2.29
N GLN A 282 19.20 7.22 1.15
CA GLN A 282 20.61 6.95 0.86
C GLN A 282 21.58 7.56 1.88
N SER A 283 21.15 8.58 2.64
CA SER A 283 21.94 9.21 3.69
C SER A 283 22.23 8.31 4.89
N SER A 284 21.37 7.32 5.19
CA SER A 284 21.55 6.38 6.30
C SER A 284 21.95 4.97 5.86
N LYS A 285 22.08 4.73 4.54
CA LYS A 285 22.42 3.42 3.99
C LYS A 285 23.75 2.89 4.55
N ALA A 286 23.74 1.62 4.96
CA ALA A 286 24.88 0.90 5.50
C ALA A 286 25.54 1.58 6.72
N ARG A 287 24.74 2.25 7.58
CA ARG A 287 25.17 2.68 8.92
C ARG A 287 25.62 1.49 9.77
N TYR A 288 25.02 0.32 9.53
CA TYR A 288 25.36 -0.98 10.10
C TYR A 288 25.60 -2.01 8.97
N PRO A 289 26.35 -3.10 9.22
CA PRO A 289 26.58 -4.15 8.21
C PRO A 289 25.29 -4.78 7.69
N GLU A 290 24.32 -4.98 8.56
CA GLU A 290 22.94 -5.36 8.28
C GLU A 290 22.05 -4.85 9.41
N THR A 291 20.75 -4.69 9.13
CA THR A 291 19.74 -4.43 10.15
C THR A 291 19.25 -5.77 10.69
N ALA A 292 19.29 -5.98 12.01
CA ALA A 292 18.60 -7.12 12.62
C ALA A 292 17.09 -6.87 12.57
N VAL A 293 16.34 -7.68 11.80
CA VAL A 293 14.90 -7.51 11.67
C VAL A 293 14.17 -8.67 12.33
N THR A 294 13.23 -8.36 13.22
CA THR A 294 12.26 -9.34 13.73
C THR A 294 10.89 -9.09 13.10
N VAL A 295 10.09 -10.15 12.98
CA VAL A 295 8.71 -10.06 12.47
C VAL A 295 7.79 -10.79 13.43
N LYS A 296 6.71 -10.11 13.82
CA LYS A 296 5.65 -10.65 14.66
C LYS A 296 4.31 -10.47 13.96
N VAL A 297 3.45 -11.47 14.00
CA VAL A 297 2.07 -11.40 13.49
C VAL A 297 1.12 -11.57 14.67
N VAL A 298 0.15 -10.65 14.79
CA VAL A 298 -0.85 -10.66 15.86
C VAL A 298 -2.23 -10.59 15.25
N SER A 299 -3.16 -11.41 15.73
CA SER A 299 -4.56 -11.36 15.29
C SER A 299 -5.54 -11.60 16.43
N MET A 300 -6.68 -10.92 16.38
CA MET A 300 -7.84 -11.21 17.23
C MET A 300 -8.65 -12.40 16.72
N VAL A 301 -8.48 -12.78 15.46
CA VAL A 301 -9.31 -13.81 14.81
C VAL A 301 -8.44 -14.98 14.37
N ASP A 302 -9.08 -16.13 14.13
CA ASP A 302 -8.34 -17.34 13.79
C ASP A 302 -8.03 -17.23 12.32
N ILE A 303 -6.76 -17.27 11.98
CA ILE A 303 -6.34 -17.24 10.58
C ILE A 303 -6.55 -18.65 10.05
N PRO A 304 -7.43 -18.87 9.05
CA PRO A 304 -7.71 -20.20 8.55
C PRO A 304 -6.44 -20.86 8.01
N ALA A 305 -6.28 -22.17 8.24
CA ALA A 305 -5.09 -22.91 7.78
C ALA A 305 -4.87 -22.78 6.27
N ALA A 306 -5.94 -22.78 5.47
CA ALA A 306 -5.85 -22.56 4.03
C ALA A 306 -5.27 -21.17 3.69
N SER A 307 -5.63 -20.13 4.46
CA SER A 307 -5.10 -18.78 4.28
C SER A 307 -3.63 -18.68 4.69
N ILE A 308 -3.25 -19.33 5.81
CA ILE A 308 -1.84 -19.44 6.23
C ILE A 308 -1.01 -20.13 5.15
N ASP A 309 -1.50 -21.23 4.58
CA ASP A 309 -0.76 -21.98 3.57
C ASP A 309 -0.71 -21.25 2.22
N SER A 310 -1.81 -20.62 1.80
CA SER A 310 -1.86 -19.82 0.57
C SER A 310 -0.91 -18.63 0.65
N ILE A 311 -1.13 -17.73 1.62
CA ILE A 311 -0.34 -16.50 1.76
C ILE A 311 1.09 -16.83 2.20
N GLY A 312 1.27 -17.81 3.09
CA GLY A 312 2.59 -18.25 3.55
C GLY A 312 3.49 -18.72 2.40
N ARG A 313 2.96 -19.48 1.43
CA ARG A 313 3.74 -19.86 0.23
C ARG A 313 4.21 -18.66 -0.57
N TRP A 314 3.37 -17.63 -0.72
CA TRP A 314 3.78 -16.41 -1.42
C TRP A 314 4.84 -15.66 -0.61
N LEU A 315 4.62 -15.50 0.70
CA LEU A 315 5.54 -14.80 1.59
C LEU A 315 6.91 -15.46 1.63
N HIS A 316 6.98 -16.80 1.58
CA HIS A 316 8.24 -17.54 1.52
C HIS A 316 9.15 -17.06 0.38
N GLY A 317 8.57 -16.73 -0.78
CA GLY A 317 9.30 -16.24 -1.94
C GLY A 317 9.88 -14.84 -1.77
N VAL A 318 9.40 -14.07 -0.79
CA VAL A 318 9.84 -12.69 -0.49
C VAL A 318 10.63 -12.65 0.81
N SER A 319 10.02 -13.05 1.92
CA SER A 319 10.57 -13.05 3.28
C SER A 319 10.16 -14.33 4.04
N PRO A 320 11.06 -15.32 4.14
CA PRO A 320 10.84 -16.52 4.96
C PRO A 320 10.57 -16.20 6.44
N ALA A 321 11.11 -15.08 6.95
CA ALA A 321 10.83 -14.62 8.31
C ALA A 321 9.36 -14.21 8.49
N THR A 322 8.77 -13.55 7.49
CA THR A 322 7.36 -13.16 7.51
C THR A 322 6.44 -14.36 7.35
N GLU A 323 6.81 -15.36 6.54
CA GLU A 323 6.08 -16.63 6.51
C GLU A 323 6.10 -17.32 7.89
N ALA A 324 7.29 -17.45 8.49
CA ALA A 324 7.43 -18.11 9.79
C ALA A 324 6.58 -17.41 10.86
N ALA A 325 6.60 -16.07 10.89
CA ALA A 325 5.79 -15.28 11.80
C ALA A 325 4.28 -15.45 11.56
N LEU A 326 3.83 -15.60 10.30
CA LEU A 326 2.43 -15.90 9.99
C LEU A 326 2.01 -17.29 10.50
N ARG A 327 2.89 -18.30 10.38
CA ARG A 327 2.61 -19.65 10.87
C ARG A 327 2.57 -19.73 12.40
N ASP A 328 3.35 -18.88 13.07
CA ASP A 328 3.47 -18.79 14.52
C ASP A 328 2.83 -17.49 15.06
N TYR A 329 1.69 -17.09 14.50
CA TYR A 329 1.05 -15.83 14.89
C TYR A 329 0.50 -15.89 16.32
N ASP A 330 0.56 -14.75 17.01
CA ASP A 330 -0.01 -14.57 18.33
C ASP A 330 -1.52 -14.30 18.24
N ARG A 331 -2.31 -15.21 18.82
CA ARG A 331 -3.75 -15.03 18.97
C ARG A 331 -4.09 -14.27 20.26
N VAL A 332 -4.73 -13.11 20.13
CA VAL A 332 -5.15 -12.25 21.25
C VAL A 332 -6.64 -11.94 21.16
N ASP A 333 -7.47 -12.69 21.88
CA ASP A 333 -8.95 -12.62 21.78
C ASP A 333 -9.56 -11.24 22.09
N ASP A 334 -8.85 -10.42 22.88
CA ASP A 334 -9.25 -9.09 23.31
C ASP A 334 -8.33 -7.99 22.78
N LEU A 335 -7.72 -8.21 21.61
CA LEU A 335 -6.74 -7.29 21.01
C LEU A 335 -7.19 -5.83 21.03
N PHE A 336 -8.44 -5.54 20.65
CA PHE A 336 -9.09 -4.22 20.69
C PHE A 336 -10.62 -4.34 20.83
N GLU A 337 -11.29 -3.30 21.35
CA GLU A 337 -12.75 -3.31 21.51
C GLU A 337 -13.44 -2.97 20.18
N TRP A 338 -14.50 -3.71 19.83
CA TRP A 338 -15.29 -3.43 18.62
C TRP A 338 -16.79 -3.70 18.80
N ARG A 339 -17.17 -4.57 19.74
CA ARG A 339 -18.56 -5.04 19.89
C ARG A 339 -19.47 -3.92 20.33
N SER A 340 -18.99 -3.03 21.21
CA SER A 340 -19.77 -1.85 21.63
C SER A 340 -19.80 -0.73 20.59
N LEU A 341 -19.02 -0.83 19.51
CA LEU A 341 -18.81 0.22 18.52
C LEU A 341 -19.62 0.01 17.24
N VAL A 342 -20.25 -1.15 17.09
CA VAL A 342 -21.01 -1.53 15.89
C VAL A 342 -22.46 -1.79 16.24
N SER A 343 -23.38 -1.31 15.41
CA SER A 343 -24.81 -1.60 15.55
C SER A 343 -25.18 -3.02 15.12
N ARG A 344 -24.34 -3.64 14.28
CA ARG A 344 -24.57 -4.98 13.73
C ARG A 344 -24.09 -6.06 14.69
N THR A 345 -25.00 -6.97 15.04
CA THR A 345 -24.62 -8.21 15.72
C THR A 345 -24.06 -9.22 14.72
N PHE A 346 -22.89 -9.78 15.01
CA PHE A 346 -22.28 -10.86 14.26
C PHE A 346 -22.53 -12.19 14.99
N ASP A 347 -23.81 -12.59 15.10
CA ASP A 347 -24.29 -13.81 15.79
C ASP A 347 -23.98 -15.13 15.09
#